data_AF-A0AAD4DL50-F1
#
_entry.id   AF-A0AAD4DL50-F1
#
_cell.length_a   1.000
_cell.length_b   1.000
_cell.length_c   1.000
_cell.angle_alpha   90.00
_cell.angle_beta   90.00
_cell.angle_gamma   90.00
#
_symmetry.space_group_name_H-M   'P 1'
#
loop_
_entity.id
_entity.type
_entity.pdbx_description
1 polymer ?
#
loop_
_entity_poly.entity_id
_entity_poly.type
_entity_poly.pdbx_seq_one_letter_code
_entity_poly.pdbx_strand_id
1 'polypeptide(L)'
;MKIVFFVFSVLALLVSCTWAQITFGDCAVFPPQFTVNTGGFSVAPYPICRNKNMCVTATGSLSTPIVSGAKFSITGTYLGRLVYSDEQNLCSILADYGIWCPVATYRSSLTICVLVKSSVPLNVYMAMKFLATNGDGNIIFCQTSKH
;
A
#
# COMPACT_ATOMS: atom_id res chain seq x y z
N MET A 1 -26.69 28.96 -46.16
CA MET A 1 -26.59 28.80 -44.70
C MET A 1 -25.24 28.18 -44.38
N LYS A 2 -24.36 28.88 -43.66
CA LYS A 2 -23.05 28.36 -43.21
C LYS A 2 -23.13 28.13 -41.71
N ILE A 3 -23.09 26.87 -41.29
CA ILE A 3 -23.08 26.46 -39.89
C ILE A 3 -21.60 26.36 -39.48
N VAL A 4 -21.17 27.25 -38.59
CA VAL A 4 -19.82 27.25 -38.00
C VAL A 4 -19.91 26.49 -36.68
N PHE A 5 -19.24 25.34 -36.59
CA PHE A 5 -19.13 24.55 -35.37
C PHE A 5 -18.02 25.14 -34.48
N PHE A 6 -18.38 25.61 -33.28
CA PHE A 6 -17.44 25.97 -32.22
C PHE A 6 -17.04 24.70 -31.46
N VAL A 7 -15.76 24.32 -31.53
CA VAL A 7 -15.17 23.25 -30.72
C VAL A 7 -14.69 23.86 -29.40
N PHE A 8 -15.45 23.64 -28.32
CA PHE A 8 -15.00 23.95 -26.95
C PHE A 8 -14.05 22.85 -26.46
N SER A 9 -12.75 23.13 -26.45
CA SER A 9 -11.76 22.26 -25.83
C SER A 9 -11.73 22.53 -24.32
N VAL A 10 -12.38 21.67 -23.53
CA VAL A 10 -12.32 21.71 -22.06
C VAL A 10 -10.97 21.17 -21.61
N LEU A 11 -10.05 22.07 -21.29
CA LEU A 11 -8.73 21.76 -20.74
C LEU A 11 -8.90 21.45 -19.24
N ALA A 12 -9.07 20.17 -18.89
CA ALA A 12 -9.10 19.72 -17.51
C ALA A 12 -7.69 19.88 -16.89
N LEU A 13 -7.53 20.89 -16.04
CA LEU A 13 -6.36 21.07 -15.17
C LEU A 13 -6.35 19.94 -14.13
N LEU A 14 -5.69 18.83 -14.47
CA LEU A 14 -5.26 17.84 -13.49
C LEU A 14 -4.22 18.53 -12.60
N VAL A 15 -4.61 18.90 -11.39
CA VAL A 15 -3.67 19.29 -10.33
C VAL A 15 -2.84 18.05 -9.99
N SER A 16 -1.76 17.85 -10.73
CA SER A 16 -0.78 16.81 -10.47
C SER A 16 -0.05 17.19 -9.19
N CYS A 17 -0.45 16.54 -8.12
CA CYS A 17 0.28 16.40 -6.88
C CYS A 17 1.68 15.80 -7.17
N THR A 18 2.66 16.61 -7.57
CA THR A 18 4.05 16.18 -7.79
C THR A 18 4.77 16.15 -6.45
N TRP A 19 4.59 15.05 -5.70
CA TRP A 19 5.25 14.83 -4.41
C TRP A 19 6.58 14.11 -4.59
N ALA A 20 7.53 14.41 -3.70
CA ALA A 20 8.81 13.72 -3.62
C ALA A 20 8.59 12.20 -3.50
N GLN A 21 9.29 11.44 -4.34
CA GLN A 21 9.23 9.98 -4.30
C GLN A 21 9.84 9.50 -2.98
N ILE A 22 9.02 8.93 -2.11
CA ILE A 22 9.51 8.31 -0.89
C ILE A 22 10.08 6.93 -1.23
N THR A 23 11.30 6.68 -0.78
CA THR A 23 11.94 5.36 -0.94
C THR A 23 11.58 4.47 0.24
N PHE A 24 11.19 3.24 -0.07
CA PHE A 24 10.95 2.20 0.93
C PHE A 24 12.13 1.24 0.97
N GLY A 25 12.44 0.76 2.18
CA GLY A 25 13.44 -0.28 2.41
C GLY A 25 12.82 -1.48 3.09
N ASP A 26 13.42 -2.65 2.87
CA ASP A 26 13.04 -3.88 3.56
C ASP A 26 13.31 -3.74 5.08
N CYS A 27 12.36 -4.19 5.88
CA CYS A 27 12.43 -4.22 7.34
C CYS A 27 12.24 -5.63 7.93
N ALA A 28 12.22 -6.67 7.09
CA ALA A 28 12.04 -8.03 7.54
C ALA A 28 13.29 -8.51 8.30
N VAL A 29 13.09 -9.13 9.46
CA VAL A 29 14.17 -9.71 10.28
C VAL A 29 14.58 -11.09 9.76
N PHE A 30 13.68 -11.74 9.01
CA PHE A 30 13.88 -13.05 8.39
C PHE A 30 13.51 -12.97 6.90
N PRO A 31 13.98 -13.92 6.07
CA PRO A 31 13.63 -13.95 4.66
C PRO A 31 12.11 -13.90 4.45
N PRO A 32 11.58 -12.88 3.73
CA PRO A 32 10.15 -12.77 3.49
C PRO A 32 9.69 -13.83 2.49
N GLN A 33 8.43 -14.27 2.63
CA GLN A 33 7.79 -15.18 1.66
C GLN A 33 7.50 -14.48 0.32
N PHE A 34 7.45 -13.15 0.29
CA PHE A 34 7.32 -12.34 -0.91
C PHE A 34 8.58 -11.49 -1.10
N THR A 35 9.41 -11.86 -2.07
CA THR A 35 10.61 -11.10 -2.42
C THR A 35 10.21 -9.91 -3.29
N VAL A 36 10.23 -8.71 -2.70
CA VAL A 36 9.91 -7.46 -3.41
C VAL A 36 11.08 -7.07 -4.32
N ASN A 37 10.80 -6.79 -5.59
CA ASN A 37 11.79 -6.33 -6.55
C ASN A 37 12.29 -4.92 -6.20
N THR A 38 13.50 -4.56 -6.65
CA THR A 38 14.00 -3.18 -6.49
C THR A 38 13.06 -2.17 -7.13
N GLY A 39 12.59 -1.19 -6.36
CA GLY A 39 11.57 -0.21 -6.81
C GLY A 39 10.16 -0.80 -6.97
N GLY A 40 9.97 -2.07 -6.61
CA GLY A 40 8.71 -2.79 -6.76
C GLY A 40 7.67 -2.47 -5.69
N PHE A 41 7.96 -1.58 -4.75
CA PHE A 41 7.04 -1.17 -3.69
C PHE A 41 6.61 0.28 -3.84
N SER A 42 5.30 0.53 -3.77
CA SER A 42 4.73 1.86 -3.85
C SER A 42 3.50 2.00 -2.95
N VAL A 43 3.23 3.24 -2.54
CA VAL A 43 2.07 3.60 -1.72
C VAL A 43 1.37 4.78 -2.39
N ALA A 44 0.06 4.68 -2.62
CA ALA A 44 -0.74 5.72 -3.26
C ALA A 44 -2.14 5.83 -2.62
N PRO A 45 -2.66 7.05 -2.33
CA PRO A 45 -1.96 8.32 -2.44
C PRO A 45 -0.89 8.47 -1.35
N TYR A 46 0.15 9.23 -1.67
CA TYR A 46 1.15 9.68 -0.70
C TYR A 46 1.35 11.20 -0.88
N PRO A 47 1.26 12.02 0.19
CA PRO A 47 1.02 11.64 1.59
C PRO A 47 -0.37 11.04 1.80
N ILE A 48 -0.47 10.16 2.80
CA ILE A 48 -1.72 9.46 3.11
C ILE A 48 -2.77 10.44 3.64
N CYS A 49 -4.02 10.25 3.25
CA CYS A 49 -5.12 11.14 3.62
C CYS A 49 -6.08 10.43 4.58
N ARG A 50 -6.41 11.10 5.69
CA ARG A 50 -7.41 10.62 6.65
C ARG A 50 -8.73 10.30 5.97
N ASN A 51 -9.36 9.17 6.33
CA ASN A 51 -10.66 8.72 5.80
C ASN A 51 -10.67 8.58 4.26
N LYS A 52 -9.50 8.28 3.66
CA LYS A 52 -9.37 7.95 2.25
C LYS A 52 -8.67 6.60 2.11
N ASN A 53 -8.94 5.92 1.00
CA ASN A 53 -8.25 4.67 0.71
C ASN A 53 -6.79 4.96 0.34
N MET A 54 -5.90 4.19 0.94
CA MET A 54 -4.50 4.10 0.58
C MET A 54 -4.23 2.68 0.10
N CYS A 55 -3.62 2.58 -1.07
CA CYS A 55 -3.21 1.34 -1.70
C CYS A 55 -1.69 1.18 -1.61
N VAL A 56 -1.27 0.03 -1.11
CA VAL A 56 0.11 -0.44 -1.13
C VAL A 56 0.22 -1.44 -2.28
N THR A 57 1.17 -1.23 -3.19
CA THR A 57 1.46 -2.17 -4.26
C THR A 57 2.88 -2.70 -4.08
N ALA A 58 3.00 -4.03 -3.98
CA ALA A 58 4.26 -4.74 -3.92
C ALA A 58 4.37 -5.68 -5.13
N THR A 59 5.42 -5.51 -5.93
CA THR A 59 5.75 -6.35 -7.08
C THR A 59 7.00 -7.17 -6.77
N GLY A 60 6.99 -8.43 -7.16
CA GLY A 60 7.95 -9.40 -6.68
C GLY A 60 7.58 -10.84 -7.00
N SER A 61 8.08 -11.77 -6.20
CA SER A 61 7.79 -13.20 -6.31
C SER A 61 7.37 -13.78 -4.97
N LEU A 62 6.23 -14.47 -4.96
CA LEU A 62 5.68 -15.16 -3.79
C LEU A 62 6.17 -16.61 -3.75
N SER A 63 6.89 -17.01 -2.69
CA SER A 63 7.44 -18.36 -2.51
C SER A 63 6.47 -19.34 -1.86
N THR A 64 5.52 -18.86 -1.06
CA THR A 64 4.49 -19.67 -0.40
C THR A 64 3.10 -19.06 -0.59
N PRO A 65 2.03 -19.87 -0.71
CA PRO A 65 0.69 -19.32 -0.82
C PRO A 65 0.31 -18.48 0.40
N ILE A 66 -0.39 -17.36 0.20
CA ILE A 66 -0.98 -16.59 1.31
C ILE A 66 -2.27 -17.31 1.73
N VAL A 67 -2.33 -17.79 2.96
CA VAL A 67 -3.45 -18.60 3.47
C VAL A 67 -4.34 -17.81 4.44
N SER A 68 -5.48 -18.40 4.81
CA SER A 68 -6.40 -17.82 5.80
C SER A 68 -5.68 -17.51 7.11
N GLY A 69 -6.06 -16.40 7.75
CA GLY A 69 -5.39 -15.89 8.95
C GLY A 69 -4.25 -14.91 8.65
N ALA A 70 -3.91 -14.67 7.38
CA ALA A 70 -2.96 -13.64 7.01
C ALA A 70 -3.40 -12.24 7.47
N LYS A 71 -2.44 -11.43 7.91
CA LYS A 71 -2.65 -10.10 8.48
C LYS A 71 -1.85 -9.06 7.71
N PHE A 72 -2.41 -7.85 7.64
CA PHE A 72 -1.72 -6.67 7.15
C PHE A 72 -1.73 -5.60 8.22
N SER A 73 -0.54 -5.15 8.62
CA SER A 73 -0.33 -4.14 9.65
C SER A 73 0.35 -2.92 9.07
N ILE A 74 -0.12 -1.75 9.49
CA ILE A 74 0.45 -0.45 9.17
C ILE A 74 0.78 0.23 10.48
N THR A 75 2.03 0.63 10.66
CA THR A 75 2.44 1.42 11.83
C THR A 75 3.12 2.70 11.37
N GLY A 76 2.72 3.83 11.96
CA GLY A 76 3.36 5.13 11.76
C GLY A 76 4.09 5.55 13.02
N THR A 77 5.36 5.92 12.88
CA THR A 77 6.18 6.43 13.98
C THR A 77 6.62 7.86 13.74
N TYR A 78 6.63 8.67 14.79
CA TYR A 78 7.11 10.05 14.76
C TYR A 78 8.10 10.25 15.91
N LEU A 79 9.33 10.63 15.58
CA LEU A 79 10.44 10.75 16.55
C LEU A 79 10.61 9.50 17.41
N GLY A 80 10.51 8.31 16.78
CA GLY A 80 10.62 7.01 17.44
C GLY A 80 9.42 6.58 18.29
N ARG A 81 8.36 7.40 18.37
CA ARG A 81 7.12 7.06 19.10
C ARG A 81 6.07 6.54 18.14
N LEU A 82 5.38 5.47 18.51
CA LEU A 82 4.22 4.97 17.77
C LEU A 82 3.08 5.98 17.87
N VAL A 83 2.62 6.50 16.72
CA VAL A 83 1.53 7.49 16.65
C VAL A 83 0.34 7.01 15.82
N TYR A 84 0.53 5.95 15.04
CA TYR A 84 -0.52 5.33 14.26
C TYR A 84 -0.28 3.82 14.20
N SER A 85 -1.34 3.03 14.36
CA SER A 85 -1.31 1.59 14.21
C SER A 85 -2.64 1.12 13.65
N ASP A 86 -2.58 0.28 12.63
CA ASP A 86 -3.72 -0.42 12.08
C ASP A 86 -3.32 -1.88 11.78
N GLU A 87 -4.26 -2.79 11.98
CA GLU A 87 -4.13 -4.21 11.65
C GLU A 87 -5.45 -4.67 11.05
N GLN A 88 -5.37 -5.36 9.91
CA GLN A 88 -6.52 -5.85 9.17
C GLN A 88 -6.25 -7.26 8.66
N ASN A 89 -7.32 -8.00 8.36
CA ASN A 89 -7.21 -9.32 7.73
C ASN A 89 -6.83 -9.14 6.25
N LEU A 90 -5.67 -9.66 5.86
CA LEU A 90 -5.17 -9.50 4.50
C LEU A 90 -6.05 -10.21 3.47
N CYS A 91 -6.57 -11.40 3.80
CA CYS A 91 -7.45 -12.14 2.91
C CYS A 91 -8.79 -11.42 2.67
N SER A 92 -9.36 -10.79 3.69
CA SER A 92 -10.58 -9.99 3.55
C SER A 92 -10.35 -8.78 2.63
N ILE A 93 -9.24 -8.06 2.82
CA ILE A 93 -8.90 -6.92 1.96
C ILE A 93 -8.71 -7.37 0.51
N LEU A 94 -7.97 -8.46 0.28
CA LEU A 94 -7.73 -8.97 -1.07
C LEU A 94 -9.02 -9.46 -1.74
N ALA A 95 -9.96 -10.04 -0.97
CA ALA A 95 -11.25 -10.48 -1.49
C ALA A 95 -12.11 -9.33 -2.02
N ASP A 96 -12.04 -8.14 -1.41
CA ASP A 96 -12.71 -6.92 -1.91
C ASP A 96 -12.23 -6.52 -3.32
N TYR A 97 -11.04 -7.00 -3.72
CA TYR A 97 -10.43 -6.79 -5.03
C TYR A 97 -10.42 -8.07 -5.89
N GLY A 98 -11.22 -9.09 -5.54
CA GLY A 98 -11.38 -10.32 -6.30
C GLY A 98 -10.22 -11.32 -6.17
N ILE A 99 -9.33 -11.12 -5.19
CA ILE A 99 -8.22 -12.03 -4.90
C ILE A 99 -8.58 -12.83 -3.64
N TRP A 100 -8.99 -14.08 -3.84
CA TRP A 100 -9.38 -14.97 -2.76
C TRP A 100 -8.17 -15.70 -2.17
N CYS A 101 -8.18 -15.92 -0.86
CA CYS A 101 -7.25 -16.84 -0.22
C CYS A 101 -7.69 -18.30 -0.44
N PRO A 102 -6.76 -19.25 -0.69
CA PRO A 102 -5.32 -19.05 -0.72
C PRO A 102 -4.84 -18.31 -1.99
N VAL A 103 -3.98 -17.31 -1.81
CA VAL A 103 -3.37 -16.60 -2.93
C VAL A 103 -2.22 -17.44 -3.47
N ALA A 104 -2.35 -17.86 -4.72
CA ALA A 104 -1.35 -18.72 -5.36
C ALA A 104 -0.01 -17.98 -5.63
N THR A 105 1.08 -18.75 -5.64
CA THR A 105 2.48 -18.28 -5.77
C THR A 105 2.82 -17.64 -7.12
N TYR A 106 2.01 -17.87 -8.16
CA TYR A 106 2.25 -17.26 -9.49
C TYR A 106 1.96 -15.75 -9.52
N ARG A 107 1.35 -15.18 -8.47
CA ARG A 107 1.09 -13.74 -8.40
C ARG A 107 2.39 -12.97 -8.19
N SER A 108 2.71 -12.11 -9.14
CA SER A 108 3.89 -11.24 -9.10
C SER A 108 3.62 -9.83 -8.59
N SER A 109 2.35 -9.51 -8.30
CA SER A 109 1.93 -8.21 -7.78
C SER A 109 0.81 -8.39 -6.76
N LEU A 110 0.94 -7.70 -5.63
CA LEU A 110 -0.06 -7.61 -4.58
C LEU A 110 -0.42 -6.15 -4.38
N THR A 111 -1.69 -5.81 -4.60
CA THR A 111 -2.22 -4.47 -4.29
C THR A 111 -3.20 -4.61 -3.13
N ILE A 112 -2.91 -3.90 -2.04
CA ILE A 112 -3.66 -3.94 -0.79
C ILE A 112 -4.15 -2.53 -0.53
N CYS A 113 -5.45 -2.30 -0.62
CA CYS A 113 -6.05 -1.00 -0.36
C CYS A 113 -6.80 -1.02 0.96
N VAL A 114 -6.51 -0.07 1.83
CA VAL A 114 -7.16 0.08 3.12
C VAL A 114 -7.64 1.50 3.34
N LEU A 115 -8.74 1.65 4.07
CA LEU A 115 -9.21 2.95 4.54
C LEU A 115 -8.29 3.44 5.67
N VAL A 116 -7.66 4.60 5.47
CA VAL A 116 -6.85 5.23 6.52
C VAL A 116 -7.75 5.74 7.63
N LYS A 117 -7.63 5.15 8.83
CA LYS A 117 -8.43 5.48 10.01
C LYS A 117 -8.29 6.95 10.45
N SER A 118 -9.33 7.47 11.08
CA SER A 118 -9.38 8.84 11.62
C SER A 118 -8.33 9.12 12.71
N SER A 119 -7.79 8.08 13.34
CA SER A 119 -6.74 8.15 14.35
C SER A 119 -5.39 8.61 13.80
N VAL A 120 -5.19 8.61 12.47
CA VAL A 120 -3.95 9.11 11.86
C VAL A 120 -3.74 10.60 12.23
N PRO A 121 -2.56 10.98 12.77
CA PRO A 121 -2.20 12.36 13.00
C PRO A 121 -2.28 13.21 11.72
N LEU A 122 -2.82 14.43 11.81
CA LEU A 122 -2.80 15.38 10.70
C LEU A 122 -1.50 16.16 10.69
N ASN A 123 -1.00 16.47 9.48
CA ASN A 123 0.18 17.33 9.28
C ASN A 123 1.45 16.84 9.98
N VAL A 124 1.55 15.53 10.24
CA VAL A 124 2.74 14.90 10.81
C VAL A 124 3.35 13.99 9.75
N TYR A 125 4.58 14.29 9.34
CA TYR A 125 5.37 13.38 8.52
C TYR A 125 5.87 12.25 9.41
N MET A 126 5.40 11.02 9.17
CA MET A 126 5.70 9.85 9.98
C MET A 126 6.40 8.76 9.17
N ALA A 127 7.30 8.02 9.81
CA ALA A 127 7.94 6.85 9.23
C ALA A 127 6.93 5.71 9.28
N MET A 128 6.45 5.33 8.10
CA MET A 128 5.48 4.28 7.88
C MET A 128 6.18 2.95 7.73
N LYS A 129 5.68 1.92 8.42
CA LYS A 129 6.03 0.52 8.23
C LYS A 129 4.78 -0.23 7.80
N PHE A 130 4.92 -1.02 6.73
CA PHE A 130 3.91 -1.90 6.17
C PHE A 130 4.40 -3.33 6.35
N LEU A 131 3.65 -4.14 7.08
CA LEU A 131 4.01 -5.52 7.39
C LEU A 131 2.84 -6.42 7.02
N ALA A 132 3.07 -7.38 6.13
CA ALA A 132 2.15 -8.47 5.87
C ALA A 132 2.71 -9.75 6.49
N THR A 133 1.89 -10.46 7.26
CA THR A 133 2.22 -11.79 7.81
C THR A 133 1.20 -12.81 7.32
N ASN A 134 1.65 -14.03 7.07
CA ASN A 134 0.80 -15.11 6.58
C ASN A 134 0.10 -15.82 7.76
N GLY A 135 -0.86 -16.71 7.47
CA GLY A 135 -1.64 -17.41 8.49
C GLY A 135 -0.80 -18.37 9.36
N ASP A 136 0.39 -18.74 8.90
CA ASP A 136 1.39 -19.52 9.63
C ASP A 136 2.30 -18.65 10.54
N GLY A 137 2.13 -17.32 10.53
CA GLY A 137 2.94 -16.37 11.29
C GLY A 137 4.21 -15.89 10.58
N ASN A 138 4.55 -16.44 9.40
CA ASN A 138 5.72 -16.00 8.64
C ASN A 138 5.49 -14.62 7.99
N ILE A 139 6.58 -13.88 7.78
CA ILE A 139 6.52 -12.57 7.11
C ILE A 139 6.29 -12.79 5.61
N ILE A 140 5.24 -12.18 5.07
CA ILE A 140 5.03 -12.11 3.63
C ILE A 140 5.95 -11.04 3.07
N PHE A 141 5.84 -9.80 3.53
CA PHE A 141 6.80 -8.73 3.24
C PHE A 141 6.81 -7.72 4.39
N CYS A 142 7.91 -6.97 4.50
CA CYS A 142 8.03 -5.81 5.39
C CYS A 142 8.66 -4.67 4.61
N GLN A 143 8.03 -3.50 4.58
CA GLN A 143 8.58 -2.31 3.95
C GLN A 143 8.42 -1.11 4.86
N THR A 144 9.49 -0.33 5.03
CA THR A 144 9.48 0.89 5.84
C THR A 144 9.98 2.08 5.05
N SER A 145 9.32 3.23 5.19
CA SER A 145 9.90 4.48 4.74
C SER A 145 10.96 4.91 5.74
N LYS A 146 12.13 5.36 5.26
CA LYS A 146 13.10 6.05 6.11
C LYS A 146 12.77 7.55 6.13
N HIS A 147 12.91 8.15 7.31
CA HIS A 147 13.04 9.60 7.44
C HIS A 147 14.47 10.02 7.09
#